data_AF-A0A8J3P4C3-F1
#
_entry.id   AF-A0A8J3P4C3-F1
#
_cell.length_a   1.000
_cell.length_b   1.000
_cell.length_c   1.000
_cell.angle_alpha   90.00
_cell.angle_beta   90.00
_cell.angle_gamma   90.00
#
_symmetry.space_group_name_H-M   'P 1'
#
loop_
_entity.id
_entity.type
_entity.pdbx_description
1 polymer ?
#
loop_
_entity_poly.entity_id
_entity_poly.type
_entity_poly.pdbx_seq_one_letter_code
_entity_poly.pdbx_strand_id
1 'polypeptide(L)'
;MSQILGGPLPWWPGTLRKRELIKAWQPDAEPVQAAVVATLDTRPLLELAALLGPEDPPAVVLGHLARKAMHQAASSAATDIRIVGELPDTARASLAAWPVPVDEPEELDATVRRAGWISILGRGDDLASRCVVEAIRWDGGDWFPYSRAEDLDLHGSPWVQEWAKRLQPTPRTAAFKLIDRDDEGTPLVDPLTDAPVIRDRRGRLVATVPQRLPASAPLAELILDHHDMIWVRTADGTLWPAPCDAYWGISWGYSGSGPGTLTLLIQALLDDITAQAPDSNQGGSKHLERFFQQKLRPGTVLTRAQLQAVLAGRPIALEGGLEEDE
;
A
#
# COMPACT_ATOMS: atom_id res chain seq x y z
N MET A 1 -7.32 -11.77 -42.55
CA MET A 1 -8.00 -12.66 -41.58
C MET A 1 -9.53 -12.55 -41.65
N SER A 2 -10.14 -11.37 -41.76
CA SER A 2 -11.61 -11.25 -41.96
C SER A 2 -12.12 -11.97 -43.23
N GLN A 3 -11.34 -11.96 -44.31
CA GLN A 3 -11.65 -12.70 -45.55
C GLN A 3 -11.63 -14.24 -45.41
N ILE A 4 -11.03 -14.79 -44.35
CA ILE A 4 -10.99 -16.25 -44.09
C ILE A 4 -12.21 -16.68 -43.24
N LEU A 5 -12.76 -15.76 -42.44
CA LEU A 5 -13.83 -16.03 -41.48
C LEU A 5 -15.23 -15.62 -41.97
N GLY A 6 -15.33 -14.93 -43.11
CA GLY A 6 -16.62 -14.56 -43.72
C GLY A 6 -17.39 -13.44 -43.02
N GLY A 7 -16.84 -12.82 -41.96
CA GLY A 7 -17.51 -11.80 -41.16
C GLY A 7 -16.57 -10.99 -40.26
N PRO A 8 -17.09 -10.04 -39.45
CA PRO A 8 -16.31 -9.27 -38.48
C PRO A 8 -15.65 -10.20 -37.45
N LEU A 9 -14.42 -9.89 -37.06
CA LEU A 9 -13.68 -10.70 -36.09
C LEU A 9 -14.38 -10.67 -34.73
N PRO A 10 -14.47 -11.81 -34.02
CA PRO A 10 -14.99 -11.81 -32.67
C PRO A 10 -14.00 -11.13 -31.72
N TRP A 11 -14.55 -10.41 -30.75
CA TRP A 11 -13.79 -9.74 -29.72
C TRP A 11 -14.33 -10.09 -28.33
N TRP A 12 -13.40 -10.27 -27.40
CA TRP A 12 -13.66 -10.53 -25.99
C TRP A 12 -12.97 -9.46 -25.14
N PRO A 13 -13.69 -8.91 -24.15
CA PRO A 13 -13.08 -8.15 -23.06
C PRO A 13 -11.96 -8.94 -22.39
N GLY A 14 -10.95 -8.25 -21.86
CA GLY A 14 -9.75 -8.90 -21.31
C GLY A 14 -10.07 -10.01 -20.29
N THR A 15 -10.99 -9.73 -19.36
CA THR A 15 -11.42 -10.64 -18.28
C THR A 15 -12.37 -11.76 -18.75
N LEU A 16 -12.78 -11.77 -20.03
CA LEU A 16 -13.61 -12.81 -20.65
C LEU A 16 -12.87 -13.62 -21.72
N ARG A 17 -11.57 -13.40 -21.90
CA ARG A 17 -10.71 -14.16 -22.84
C ARG A 17 -10.37 -15.56 -22.31
N LYS A 18 -11.41 -16.36 -22.11
CA LYS A 18 -11.30 -17.74 -21.64
C LYS A 18 -11.06 -18.69 -22.80
N ARG A 19 -10.16 -19.65 -22.64
CA ARG A 19 -9.76 -20.58 -23.71
C ARG A 19 -10.96 -21.38 -24.22
N GLU A 20 -11.82 -21.81 -23.31
CA GLU A 20 -13.05 -22.56 -23.58
C GLU A 20 -14.08 -21.73 -24.35
N LEU A 21 -14.25 -20.45 -24.03
CA LEU A 21 -15.17 -19.56 -24.76
C LEU A 21 -14.66 -19.29 -26.18
N ILE A 22 -13.36 -19.04 -26.32
CA ILE A 22 -12.74 -18.81 -27.64
C ILE A 22 -12.86 -20.05 -28.52
N LYS A 23 -12.67 -21.26 -27.94
CA LYS A 23 -12.80 -22.53 -28.68
C LYS A 23 -14.24 -22.89 -29.04
N ALA A 24 -15.20 -22.49 -28.23
CA ALA A 24 -16.63 -22.79 -28.44
C ALA A 24 -17.31 -21.83 -29.42
N TRP A 25 -16.69 -20.68 -29.70
CA TRP A 25 -17.27 -19.66 -30.58
C TRP A 25 -17.37 -20.14 -32.03
N GLN A 26 -18.47 -19.74 -32.67
CA GLN A 26 -18.74 -19.97 -34.09
C GLN A 26 -19.09 -18.63 -34.76
N PRO A 27 -18.79 -18.46 -36.06
CA PRO A 27 -19.28 -17.31 -36.82
C PRO A 27 -20.79 -17.13 -36.65
N ASP A 28 -21.22 -15.87 -36.52
CA ASP A 28 -22.63 -15.46 -36.35
C ASP A 28 -23.32 -15.94 -35.05
N ALA A 29 -22.58 -16.54 -34.12
CA ALA A 29 -23.12 -16.88 -32.80
C ALA A 29 -23.45 -15.62 -31.98
N GLU A 30 -24.61 -15.63 -31.33
CA GLU A 30 -24.99 -14.60 -30.36
C GLU A 30 -24.00 -14.52 -29.18
N PRO A 31 -23.73 -13.33 -28.63
CA PRO A 31 -22.84 -13.20 -27.48
C PRO A 31 -23.36 -13.98 -26.27
N VAL A 32 -22.49 -14.76 -25.63
CA VAL A 32 -22.86 -15.57 -24.45
C VAL A 32 -22.64 -14.82 -23.15
N GLN A 33 -23.45 -15.06 -22.12
CA GLN A 33 -23.13 -14.60 -20.77
C GLN A 33 -22.12 -15.54 -20.11
N ALA A 34 -21.05 -14.99 -19.57
CA ALA A 34 -20.00 -15.76 -18.92
C ALA A 34 -19.45 -15.07 -17.66
N ALA A 35 -19.05 -15.87 -16.67
CA ALA A 35 -18.33 -15.36 -15.52
C ALA A 35 -17.00 -14.73 -15.95
N VAL A 36 -16.55 -13.68 -15.25
CA VAL A 36 -15.24 -13.06 -15.48
C VAL A 36 -14.10 -13.86 -14.86
N VAL A 37 -12.87 -13.54 -15.26
CA VAL A 37 -11.64 -13.92 -14.56
C VAL A 37 -11.09 -12.64 -13.93
N ALA A 38 -11.07 -12.59 -12.60
CA ALA A 38 -10.45 -11.49 -11.88
C ALA A 38 -8.92 -11.54 -12.01
N THR A 39 -8.28 -10.37 -11.98
CA THR A 39 -6.82 -10.26 -11.97
C THR A 39 -6.21 -10.87 -10.71
N LEU A 40 -6.89 -10.70 -9.57
CA LEU A 40 -6.53 -11.34 -8.31
C LEU A 40 -6.99 -12.80 -8.32
N ASP A 41 -6.10 -13.74 -8.01
CA ASP A 41 -6.48 -15.13 -7.78
C ASP A 41 -7.21 -15.25 -6.44
N THR A 42 -8.53 -15.43 -6.51
CA THR A 42 -9.40 -15.54 -5.33
C THR A 42 -9.29 -16.88 -4.62
N ARG A 43 -8.65 -17.89 -5.23
CA ARG A 43 -8.58 -19.24 -4.65
C ARG A 43 -7.92 -19.28 -3.26
N PRO A 44 -6.69 -18.79 -3.05
CA PRO A 44 -6.08 -18.84 -1.71
C PRO A 44 -6.92 -18.08 -0.67
N LEU A 45 -7.56 -16.97 -1.05
CA LEU A 45 -8.41 -16.18 -0.17
C LEU A 45 -9.62 -16.99 0.30
N LEU A 46 -10.34 -17.62 -0.63
CA LEU A 46 -11.52 -18.42 -0.33
C LEU A 46 -11.16 -19.73 0.40
N GLU A 47 -10.03 -20.35 0.06
CA GLU A 47 -9.48 -21.51 0.79
C GLU A 47 -9.21 -21.15 2.25
N LEU A 48 -8.55 -20.03 2.53
CA LEU A 48 -8.24 -19.60 3.90
C LEU A 48 -9.52 -19.22 4.66
N ALA A 49 -10.42 -18.47 4.02
CA ALA A 49 -11.70 -18.10 4.62
C ALA A 49 -12.53 -19.33 5.02
N ALA A 50 -12.51 -20.41 4.22
CA ALA A 50 -13.24 -21.64 4.50
C ALA A 50 -12.70 -22.43 5.71
N LEU A 51 -11.45 -22.17 6.14
CA LEU A 51 -10.84 -22.79 7.32
C LEU A 51 -11.10 -22.02 8.62
N LEU A 52 -11.74 -20.85 8.52
CA LEU A 52 -11.98 -19.91 9.62
C LEU A 52 -13.48 -19.86 9.95
N GLY A 53 -13.83 -19.28 11.09
CA GLY A 53 -15.22 -18.94 11.39
C GLY A 53 -15.73 -17.89 10.40
N PRO A 54 -16.98 -17.96 9.91
CA PRO A 54 -17.50 -17.03 8.91
C PRO A 54 -17.55 -15.58 9.39
N GLU A 55 -17.67 -15.37 10.71
CA GLU A 55 -17.68 -14.06 11.36
C GLU A 55 -16.27 -13.60 11.80
N ASP A 56 -15.24 -14.43 11.62
CA ASP A 56 -13.88 -14.05 11.98
C ASP A 56 -13.40 -12.93 11.03
N PRO A 57 -12.84 -11.81 11.56
CA PRO A 57 -12.32 -10.73 10.73
C PRO A 57 -11.47 -11.16 9.52
N PRO A 58 -10.52 -12.13 9.63
CA PRO A 58 -9.79 -12.61 8.47
C PRO A 58 -10.69 -13.26 7.40
N ALA A 59 -11.70 -14.03 7.76
CA ALA A 59 -12.63 -14.63 6.80
C ALA A 59 -13.47 -13.56 6.08
N VAL A 60 -13.98 -12.59 6.84
CA VAL A 60 -14.77 -11.46 6.32
C VAL A 60 -13.95 -10.64 5.31
N VAL A 61 -12.71 -10.29 5.64
CA VAL A 61 -11.80 -9.54 4.76
C VAL A 61 -11.52 -10.28 3.46
N LEU A 62 -11.19 -11.57 3.53
CA LEU A 62 -10.84 -12.37 2.36
C LEU A 62 -12.05 -12.57 1.43
N GLY A 63 -13.23 -12.82 2.01
CA GLY A 63 -14.48 -12.92 1.26
C GLY A 63 -14.88 -11.59 0.61
N HIS A 64 -14.70 -10.48 1.32
CA HIS A 64 -14.94 -9.13 0.78
C HIS A 64 -14.00 -8.82 -0.40
N LEU A 65 -12.70 -9.07 -0.23
CA LEU A 65 -11.69 -8.88 -1.27
C LEU A 65 -11.98 -9.70 -2.53
N ALA A 66 -12.39 -10.97 -2.36
CA ALA A 66 -12.78 -11.81 -3.48
C ALA A 66 -14.00 -11.25 -4.24
N ARG A 67 -15.03 -10.76 -3.54
CA ARG A 67 -16.19 -10.12 -4.17
C ARG A 67 -15.80 -8.82 -4.88
N LYS A 68 -14.96 -7.99 -4.26
CA LYS A 68 -14.49 -6.72 -4.84
C LYS A 68 -13.70 -6.97 -6.13
N ALA A 69 -12.81 -7.96 -6.15
CA ALA A 69 -12.06 -8.35 -7.34
C ALA A 69 -12.97 -8.84 -8.48
N MET A 70 -14.00 -9.62 -8.16
CA MET A 70 -14.99 -10.08 -9.14
C MET A 70 -15.84 -8.93 -9.69
N HIS A 71 -16.30 -8.02 -8.83
CA HIS A 71 -17.03 -6.82 -9.23
C HIS A 71 -16.19 -5.96 -10.18
N GLN A 72 -14.95 -5.63 -9.80
CA GLN A 72 -14.06 -4.85 -10.65
C GLN A 72 -13.82 -5.50 -12.02
N ALA A 73 -13.61 -6.82 -12.06
CA ALA A 73 -13.41 -7.52 -13.33
C ALA A 73 -14.66 -7.51 -14.24
N ALA A 74 -15.87 -7.55 -13.66
CA ALA A 74 -17.13 -7.40 -14.38
C ALA A 74 -17.33 -5.96 -14.88
N SER A 75 -17.08 -4.96 -14.02
CA SER A 75 -17.17 -3.54 -14.35
C SER A 75 -16.15 -3.12 -15.43
N SER A 76 -14.92 -3.67 -15.38
CA SER A 76 -13.91 -3.48 -16.43
C SER A 76 -14.38 -4.09 -17.76
N ALA A 77 -14.93 -5.31 -17.75
CA ALA A 77 -15.48 -5.91 -18.98
C ALA A 77 -16.62 -5.07 -19.57
N ALA A 78 -17.54 -4.60 -18.74
CA ALA A 78 -18.64 -3.73 -19.18
C ALA A 78 -18.12 -2.41 -19.77
N THR A 79 -17.07 -1.84 -19.17
CA THR A 79 -16.41 -0.64 -19.69
C THR A 79 -15.74 -0.88 -21.03
N ASP A 80 -14.99 -1.98 -21.17
CA ASP A 80 -14.36 -2.36 -22.45
C ASP A 80 -15.41 -2.53 -23.55
N ILE A 81 -16.54 -3.19 -23.24
CA ILE A 81 -17.66 -3.38 -24.20
C ILE A 81 -18.23 -2.03 -24.63
N ARG A 82 -18.44 -1.11 -23.70
CA ARG A 82 -18.93 0.25 -24.02
C ARG A 82 -17.96 0.99 -24.94
N ILE A 83 -16.67 0.97 -24.63
CA ILE A 83 -15.63 1.62 -25.45
C ILE A 83 -15.60 1.04 -26.86
N VAL A 84 -15.61 -0.29 -27.00
CA VAL A 84 -15.65 -0.95 -28.33
C VAL A 84 -16.96 -0.64 -29.06
N GLY A 85 -18.06 -0.50 -28.33
CA GLY A 85 -19.36 -0.13 -28.88
C GLY A 85 -19.44 1.29 -29.42
N GLU A 86 -18.59 2.19 -28.94
CA GLU A 86 -18.46 3.58 -29.39
C GLU A 86 -17.55 3.73 -30.64
N LEU A 87 -16.86 2.66 -31.06
CA LEU A 87 -16.01 2.68 -32.26
C LEU A 87 -16.84 2.71 -33.56
N PRO A 88 -16.32 3.32 -34.65
CA PRO A 88 -16.97 3.29 -35.96
C PRO A 88 -17.21 1.85 -36.43
N ASP A 89 -18.31 1.62 -37.16
CA ASP A 89 -18.70 0.28 -37.65
C ASP A 89 -17.61 -0.43 -38.47
N THR A 90 -16.75 0.33 -39.15
CA THR A 90 -15.61 -0.20 -39.92
C THR A 90 -14.47 -0.75 -39.05
N ALA A 91 -14.43 -0.37 -37.77
CA ALA A 91 -13.45 -0.81 -36.77
C ALA A 91 -14.09 -1.68 -35.67
N ARG A 92 -15.43 -1.85 -35.69
CA ARG A 92 -16.17 -2.55 -34.65
C ARG A 92 -16.07 -4.06 -34.84
N ALA A 93 -15.50 -4.73 -33.86
CA ALA A 93 -15.50 -6.18 -33.77
C ALA A 93 -16.84 -6.72 -33.27
N SER A 94 -17.19 -7.97 -33.61
CA SER A 94 -18.40 -8.61 -33.08
C SER A 94 -18.15 -9.02 -31.63
N LEU A 95 -19.00 -8.57 -30.71
CA LEU A 95 -18.89 -8.98 -29.32
C LEU A 95 -19.18 -10.49 -29.20
N ALA A 96 -18.34 -11.22 -28.48
CA ALA A 96 -18.52 -12.67 -28.31
C ALA A 96 -19.05 -13.07 -26.92
N ALA A 97 -18.94 -12.21 -25.91
CA ALA A 97 -19.43 -12.51 -24.57
C ALA A 97 -19.78 -11.26 -23.74
N TRP A 98 -20.75 -11.42 -22.85
CA TRP A 98 -21.13 -10.47 -21.80
C TRP A 98 -20.67 -10.99 -20.43
N PRO A 99 -20.22 -10.10 -19.52
CA PRO A 99 -19.97 -10.51 -18.15
C PRO A 99 -21.29 -10.79 -17.44
N VAL A 100 -21.32 -11.84 -16.62
CA VAL A 100 -22.36 -11.96 -15.59
C VAL A 100 -22.24 -10.76 -14.64
N PRO A 101 -23.31 -9.99 -14.37
CA PRO A 101 -23.27 -8.87 -13.45
C PRO A 101 -22.86 -9.32 -12.04
N VAL A 102 -22.05 -8.50 -11.39
CA VAL A 102 -21.63 -8.70 -10.00
C VAL A 102 -21.86 -7.39 -9.28
N ASP A 103 -22.68 -7.40 -8.24
CA ASP A 103 -22.96 -6.22 -7.43
C ASP A 103 -21.69 -5.72 -6.74
N GLU A 104 -21.57 -4.40 -6.59
CA GLU A 104 -20.50 -3.82 -5.82
C GLU A 104 -20.69 -4.17 -4.34
N PRO A 105 -19.69 -4.78 -3.68
CA PRO A 105 -19.80 -5.03 -2.25
C PRO A 105 -19.79 -3.70 -1.48
N GLU A 106 -20.64 -3.60 -0.44
CA GLU A 106 -20.60 -2.47 0.49
C GLU A 106 -19.20 -2.28 1.07
N GLU A 107 -18.85 -1.03 1.42
CA GLU A 107 -17.55 -0.73 2.00
C GLU A 107 -17.35 -1.48 3.33
N LEU A 108 -16.19 -2.13 3.46
CA LEU A 108 -15.86 -2.88 4.67
C LEU A 108 -15.39 -1.92 5.77
N ASP A 109 -15.94 -2.09 6.97
CA ASP A 109 -15.50 -1.34 8.15
C ASP A 109 -13.97 -1.41 8.32
N ALA A 110 -13.35 -0.24 8.51
CA ALA A 110 -11.90 -0.11 8.58
C ALA A 110 -11.28 -0.89 9.75
N THR A 111 -12.01 -1.05 10.85
CA THR A 111 -11.55 -1.81 12.03
C THR A 111 -11.56 -3.30 11.73
N VAL A 112 -12.64 -3.82 11.12
CA VAL A 112 -12.72 -5.23 10.68
C VAL A 112 -11.62 -5.53 9.65
N ARG A 113 -11.44 -4.61 8.68
CA ARG A 113 -10.39 -4.70 7.67
C ARG A 113 -9.00 -4.82 8.28
N ARG A 114 -8.68 -3.92 9.22
CA ARG A 114 -7.39 -3.90 9.91
C ARG A 114 -7.19 -5.16 10.76
N ALA A 115 -8.19 -5.56 11.54
CA ALA A 115 -8.12 -6.75 12.39
C ALA A 115 -7.90 -8.03 11.57
N GLY A 116 -8.61 -8.17 10.44
CA GLY A 116 -8.45 -9.29 9.53
C GLY A 116 -7.04 -9.39 8.96
N TRP A 117 -6.48 -8.28 8.46
CA TRP A 117 -5.12 -8.28 7.92
C TRP A 117 -4.04 -8.48 8.97
N ILE A 118 -4.15 -7.89 10.16
CA ILE A 118 -3.23 -8.17 11.27
C ILE A 118 -3.23 -9.68 11.57
N SER A 119 -4.42 -10.29 11.64
CA SER A 119 -4.54 -11.72 11.89
C SER A 119 -3.89 -12.56 10.78
N ILE A 120 -4.11 -12.23 9.51
CA ILE A 120 -3.53 -12.97 8.36
C ILE A 120 -2.01 -12.81 8.32
N LEU A 121 -1.51 -11.58 8.47
CA LEU A 121 -0.08 -11.25 8.42
C LEU A 121 0.71 -11.92 9.56
N GLY A 122 0.08 -12.14 10.72
CA GLY A 122 0.69 -12.82 11.86
C GLY A 122 0.80 -14.35 11.72
N ARG A 123 0.23 -14.96 10.68
CA ARG A 123 0.26 -16.43 10.49
C ARG A 123 1.56 -16.91 9.83
N GLY A 124 2.03 -18.09 10.21
CA GLY A 124 3.24 -18.72 9.66
C GLY A 124 3.01 -19.75 8.55
N ASP A 125 1.78 -19.94 8.08
CA ASP A 125 1.45 -20.96 7.08
C ASP A 125 1.50 -20.46 5.63
N ASP A 126 1.62 -21.42 4.70
CA ASP A 126 1.69 -21.19 3.26
C ASP A 126 0.43 -20.48 2.72
N LEU A 127 -0.74 -20.83 3.22
CA LEU A 127 -2.00 -20.32 2.68
C LEU A 127 -2.17 -18.83 3.00
N ALA A 128 -1.82 -18.40 4.21
CA ALA A 128 -1.73 -16.99 4.56
C ALA A 128 -0.70 -16.24 3.70
N SER A 129 0.47 -16.83 3.48
CA SER A 129 1.51 -16.25 2.61
C SER A 129 1.02 -16.06 1.16
N ARG A 130 0.28 -17.03 0.62
CA ARG A 130 -0.34 -16.93 -0.72
C ARG A 130 -1.39 -15.82 -0.77
N CYS A 131 -2.22 -15.67 0.27
CA CYS A 131 -3.18 -14.56 0.36
C CYS A 131 -2.49 -13.20 0.32
N VAL A 132 -1.41 -13.03 1.10
CA VAL A 132 -0.63 -11.78 1.15
C VAL A 132 0.01 -11.49 -0.20
N VAL A 133 0.60 -12.49 -0.87
CA VAL A 133 1.22 -12.32 -2.19
C VAL A 133 0.20 -11.88 -3.24
N GLU A 134 -0.99 -12.46 -3.26
CA GLU A 134 -2.04 -12.08 -4.20
C GLU A 134 -2.60 -10.68 -3.93
N ALA A 135 -2.77 -10.29 -2.66
CA ALA A 135 -3.15 -8.93 -2.31
C ALA A 135 -2.10 -7.90 -2.76
N ILE A 136 -0.81 -8.15 -2.47
CA ILE A 136 0.29 -7.28 -2.93
C ILE A 136 0.30 -7.14 -4.46
N ARG A 137 0.07 -8.24 -5.20
CA ARG A 137 0.03 -8.20 -6.68
C ARG A 137 -1.14 -7.39 -7.22
N TRP A 138 -2.26 -7.37 -6.51
CA TRP A 138 -3.49 -6.75 -6.97
C TRP A 138 -3.53 -5.25 -6.71
N ASP A 139 -3.21 -4.81 -5.50
CA ASP A 139 -3.30 -3.39 -5.09
C ASP A 139 -2.09 -2.88 -4.30
N GLY A 140 -1.01 -3.66 -4.21
CA GLY A 140 0.16 -3.30 -3.41
C GLY A 140 0.00 -3.60 -1.92
N GLY A 141 -1.10 -4.21 -1.49
CA GLY A 141 -1.41 -4.40 -0.07
C GLY A 141 -2.03 -3.16 0.56
N ASP A 142 -2.87 -2.44 -0.18
CA ASP A 142 -3.51 -1.18 0.23
C ASP A 142 -4.19 -1.27 1.60
N TRP A 143 -4.70 -2.46 1.95
CA TRP A 143 -5.40 -2.70 3.21
C TRP A 143 -4.52 -3.18 4.36
N PHE A 144 -3.21 -3.31 4.15
CA PHE A 144 -2.28 -3.76 5.17
C PHE A 144 -2.07 -2.67 6.23
N PRO A 145 -1.75 -3.05 7.49
CA PRO A 145 -1.49 -2.09 8.55
C PRO A 145 -0.12 -1.40 8.42
N TYR A 146 0.67 -1.76 7.41
CA TYR A 146 2.01 -1.29 7.14
C TYR A 146 2.09 -0.60 5.78
N SER A 147 3.08 0.26 5.60
CA SER A 147 3.42 0.87 4.33
C SER A 147 4.26 -0.08 3.45
N ARG A 148 4.65 0.46 2.30
CA ARG A 148 5.79 0.02 1.48
C ARG A 148 7.07 -0.23 2.30
N ALA A 149 7.90 -1.12 1.76
CA ALA A 149 9.21 -1.47 2.28
C ALA A 149 10.18 -0.28 2.18
N GLU A 150 10.94 -0.05 3.24
CA GLU A 150 11.99 0.96 3.31
C GLU A 150 13.34 0.29 3.59
N ASP A 151 14.36 0.71 2.84
CA ASP A 151 15.75 0.29 3.02
C ASP A 151 16.41 1.17 4.08
N LEU A 152 16.94 0.55 5.14
CA LEU A 152 17.51 1.23 6.29
C LEU A 152 19.01 0.92 6.38
N ASP A 153 19.83 1.96 6.20
CA ASP A 153 21.28 1.86 6.34
C ASP A 153 21.72 2.00 7.81
N LEU A 154 22.21 0.91 8.38
CA LEU A 154 22.74 0.87 9.74
C LEU A 154 24.02 1.69 9.92
N HIS A 155 24.79 1.93 8.86
CA HIS A 155 26.10 2.57 8.98
C HIS A 155 26.03 4.08 8.81
N GLY A 156 25.10 4.58 8.00
CA GLY A 156 24.92 6.01 7.71
C GLY A 156 24.05 6.78 8.71
N SER A 157 23.25 6.12 9.56
CA SER A 157 22.29 6.80 10.43
C SER A 157 22.36 6.39 11.92
N PRO A 158 22.58 7.34 12.86
CA PRO A 158 22.50 7.06 14.29
C PRO A 158 21.08 6.69 14.73
N TRP A 159 20.05 7.15 14.01
CA TRP A 159 18.65 6.89 14.31
C TRP A 159 18.23 5.48 13.91
N VAL A 160 18.70 5.00 12.74
CA VAL A 160 18.56 3.59 12.35
C VAL A 160 19.25 2.71 13.41
N GLN A 161 20.46 3.07 13.86
CA GLN A 161 21.17 2.30 14.89
C GLN A 161 20.44 2.28 16.23
N GLU A 162 19.87 3.40 16.66
CA GLU A 162 19.07 3.49 17.87
C GLU A 162 17.83 2.58 17.78
N TRP A 163 17.05 2.72 16.71
CA TRP A 163 15.86 1.91 16.48
C TRP A 163 16.21 0.42 16.35
N ALA A 164 17.27 0.08 15.62
CA ALA A 164 17.65 -1.31 15.37
C ALA A 164 18.05 -2.08 16.64
N LYS A 165 18.47 -1.40 17.72
CA LYS A 165 18.80 -2.05 19.01
C LYS A 165 17.62 -2.78 19.64
N ARG A 166 16.38 -2.39 19.33
CA ARG A 166 15.18 -3.01 19.92
C ARG A 166 14.65 -4.20 19.13
N LEU A 167 15.14 -4.40 17.91
CA LEU A 167 14.67 -5.47 17.04
C LEU A 167 14.98 -6.84 17.61
N GLN A 168 14.03 -7.76 17.45
CA GLN A 168 14.14 -9.11 18.00
C GLN A 168 14.06 -10.15 16.88
N PRO A 169 14.85 -11.24 16.93
CA PRO A 169 14.62 -12.39 16.06
C PRO A 169 13.20 -12.94 16.21
N THR A 170 12.58 -13.30 15.10
CA THR A 170 11.21 -13.85 15.09
C THR A 170 11.07 -14.97 14.05
N PRO A 171 10.17 -15.95 14.23
CA PRO A 171 9.78 -16.84 13.14
C PRO A 171 9.20 -16.08 11.96
N ARG A 172 9.29 -16.66 10.76
CA ARG A 172 8.63 -16.07 9.60
C ARG A 172 7.12 -16.23 9.67
N THR A 173 6.45 -15.12 9.42
CA THR A 173 5.02 -15.01 9.18
C THR A 173 4.75 -14.54 7.75
N ALA A 174 3.48 -14.53 7.34
CA ALA A 174 3.04 -14.04 6.04
C ALA A 174 3.42 -12.56 5.83
N ALA A 175 3.57 -11.78 6.91
CA ALA A 175 4.06 -10.40 6.86
C ALA A 175 5.42 -10.23 6.16
N PHE A 176 6.29 -11.24 6.21
CA PHE A 176 7.59 -11.15 5.54
C PHE A 176 7.50 -11.11 4.02
N LYS A 177 6.37 -11.53 3.42
CA LYS A 177 6.18 -11.42 1.97
C LYS A 177 6.08 -9.97 1.45
N LEU A 178 5.94 -9.00 2.35
CA LEU A 178 6.03 -7.57 2.02
C LEU A 178 7.47 -7.14 1.67
N ILE A 179 8.49 -7.80 2.26
CA ILE A 179 9.89 -7.32 2.23
C ILE A 179 10.91 -8.39 1.78
N ASP A 180 10.57 -9.67 1.84
CA ASP A 180 11.45 -10.79 1.48
C ASP A 180 10.64 -11.89 0.79
N ARG A 181 10.43 -11.72 -0.52
CA ARG A 181 9.63 -12.67 -1.32
C ARG A 181 10.32 -14.01 -1.48
N ASP A 182 11.65 -13.98 -1.62
CA ASP A 182 12.51 -15.12 -1.89
C ASP A 182 13.03 -15.81 -0.63
N ASP A 183 12.59 -15.34 0.55
CA ASP A 183 12.83 -16.03 1.81
C ASP A 183 14.34 -16.16 2.12
N GLU A 184 15.15 -15.15 1.77
CA GLU A 184 16.61 -15.19 1.91
C GLU A 184 17.15 -14.51 3.18
N GLY A 185 16.41 -13.56 3.74
CA GLY A 185 16.89 -12.67 4.79
C GLY A 185 16.64 -13.18 6.21
N THR A 186 17.40 -12.66 7.18
CA THR A 186 17.20 -13.04 8.59
C THR A 186 15.98 -12.31 9.16
N PRO A 187 14.94 -13.03 9.61
CA PRO A 187 13.70 -12.41 10.10
C PRO A 187 13.88 -11.78 11.49
N LEU A 188 13.48 -10.53 11.58
CA LEU A 188 13.41 -9.71 12.78
C LEU A 188 12.03 -9.06 12.87
N VAL A 189 11.65 -8.61 14.06
CA VAL A 189 10.43 -7.82 14.30
C VAL A 189 10.76 -6.61 15.15
N ASP A 190 10.06 -5.50 14.88
CA ASP A 190 9.95 -4.41 15.84
C ASP A 190 8.84 -4.74 16.85
N PRO A 191 9.17 -5.11 18.11
CA PRO A 191 8.18 -5.58 19.08
C PRO A 191 7.18 -4.51 19.51
N LEU A 192 7.40 -3.23 19.16
CA LEU A 192 6.45 -2.16 19.47
C LEU A 192 5.40 -1.96 18.39
N THR A 193 5.69 -2.33 17.14
CA THR A 193 4.81 -2.09 15.98
C THR A 193 4.36 -3.37 15.28
N ASP A 194 4.92 -4.52 15.67
CA ASP A 194 4.83 -5.81 14.98
C ASP A 194 5.33 -5.78 13.52
N ALA A 195 6.04 -4.71 13.13
CA ALA A 195 6.52 -4.55 11.78
C ALA A 195 7.59 -5.61 11.46
N PRO A 196 7.44 -6.37 10.35
CA PRO A 196 8.47 -7.28 9.89
C PRO A 196 9.70 -6.50 9.45
N VAL A 197 10.87 -7.03 9.81
CA VAL A 197 12.17 -6.48 9.42
C VAL A 197 13.06 -7.62 8.93
N ILE A 198 13.75 -7.43 7.83
CA ILE A 198 14.70 -8.40 7.30
C ILE A 198 16.09 -7.80 7.37
N ARG A 199 17.03 -8.59 7.89
CA ARG A 199 18.45 -8.32 7.72
C ARG A 199 18.99 -9.12 6.54
N ASP A 200 19.43 -8.42 5.50
CA ASP A 200 20.01 -9.06 4.31
C ASP A 200 21.42 -9.61 4.58
N ARG A 201 21.98 -10.35 3.62
CA ARG A 201 23.34 -10.93 3.73
C ARG A 201 24.46 -9.87 3.84
N ARG A 202 24.19 -8.62 3.47
CA ARG A 202 25.10 -7.48 3.58
C ARG A 202 24.93 -6.72 4.89
N GLY A 203 24.01 -7.16 5.75
CA GLY A 203 23.71 -6.53 7.02
C GLY A 203 22.77 -5.32 6.92
N ARG A 204 22.22 -5.00 5.75
CA ARG A 204 21.22 -3.92 5.61
C ARG A 204 19.88 -4.39 6.17
N LEU A 205 19.11 -3.44 6.69
CA LEU A 205 17.77 -3.70 7.18
C LEU A 205 16.74 -3.26 6.13
N VAL A 206 15.74 -4.10 5.89
CA VAL A 206 14.55 -3.76 5.09
C VAL A 206 13.37 -3.91 6.02
N ALA A 207 12.57 -2.87 6.18
CA ALA A 207 11.45 -2.85 7.11
C ALA A 207 10.21 -2.26 6.46
N THR A 208 9.04 -2.71 6.87
CA THR A 208 7.80 -1.95 6.60
C THR A 208 7.61 -0.91 7.70
N VAL A 209 7.15 0.29 7.38
CA VAL A 209 6.81 1.28 8.42
C VAL A 209 5.32 1.24 8.75
N PRO A 210 4.91 1.54 10.00
CA PRO A 210 3.50 1.45 10.35
C PRO A 210 2.69 2.60 9.74
N GLN A 211 1.41 2.40 9.44
CA GLN A 211 0.54 3.51 9.01
C GLN A 211 0.03 4.37 10.19
N ARG A 212 0.28 3.95 11.43
CA ARG A 212 -0.10 4.63 12.69
C ARG A 212 0.92 4.29 13.78
N LEU A 213 1.23 5.23 14.67
CA LEU A 213 2.08 4.93 15.82
C LEU A 213 1.26 4.33 16.95
N PRO A 214 1.70 3.22 17.58
CA PRO A 214 1.10 2.68 18.80
C PRO A 214 1.60 3.45 20.04
N ALA A 215 1.67 4.77 19.94
CA ALA A 215 2.22 5.65 20.97
C ALA A 215 1.11 6.33 21.77
N SER A 216 1.43 6.71 23.01
CA SER A 216 0.55 7.53 23.87
C SER A 216 1.18 8.87 24.25
N ALA A 217 2.51 8.94 24.30
CA ALA A 217 3.23 10.18 24.50
C ALA A 217 3.17 11.05 23.23
N PRO A 218 3.00 12.38 23.35
CA PRO A 218 2.89 13.27 22.20
C PRO A 218 4.19 13.34 21.41
N LEU A 219 4.10 13.80 20.16
CA LEU A 219 5.25 14.13 19.31
C LEU A 219 6.17 15.13 20.04
N ALA A 220 7.44 14.77 20.19
CA ALA A 220 8.48 15.63 20.74
C ALA A 220 9.42 16.17 19.65
N GLU A 221 9.86 15.31 18.72
CA GLU A 221 10.79 15.67 17.65
C GLU A 221 10.40 14.99 16.33
N LEU A 222 10.60 15.70 15.23
CA LEU A 222 10.65 15.17 13.88
C LEU A 222 12.10 15.24 13.40
N ILE A 223 12.62 14.15 12.88
CA ILE A 223 14.01 14.05 12.45
C ILE A 223 14.04 13.72 10.97
N LEU A 224 14.73 14.54 10.18
CA LEU A 224 14.96 14.35 8.75
C LEU A 224 16.34 13.72 8.59
N ASP A 225 16.40 12.47 8.15
CA ASP A 225 17.62 11.66 8.15
C ASP A 225 18.22 11.50 6.73
N HIS A 226 19.25 10.70 6.57
CA HIS A 226 19.73 10.34 5.23
C HIS A 226 18.69 9.50 4.47
N HIS A 227 18.75 9.55 3.12
CA HIS A 227 17.89 8.77 2.22
C HIS A 227 16.38 8.99 2.38
N ASP A 228 15.96 10.22 2.63
CA ASP A 228 14.56 10.60 2.80
C ASP A 228 13.85 9.90 3.98
N MET A 229 14.60 9.27 4.89
CA MET A 229 14.03 8.68 6.10
C MET A 229 13.59 9.76 7.08
N ILE A 230 12.37 9.63 7.57
CA ILE A 230 11.80 10.54 8.56
C ILE A 230 11.50 9.75 9.82
N TRP A 231 11.96 10.27 10.95
CA TRP A 231 11.69 9.69 12.25
C TRP A 231 10.84 10.60 13.12
N VAL A 232 10.05 9.97 13.97
CA VAL A 232 9.25 10.62 15.00
C VAL A 232 9.80 10.18 16.35
N ARG A 233 10.19 11.14 17.20
CA ARG A 233 10.46 10.87 18.61
C ARG A 233 9.30 11.36 19.45
N THR A 234 8.79 10.50 20.32
CA THR A 234 7.74 10.84 21.30
C THR A 234 8.35 11.36 22.61
N ALA A 235 7.56 12.07 23.42
CA ALA A 235 8.03 12.73 24.64
C ALA A 235 8.55 11.76 25.73
N ASP A 236 8.22 10.48 25.64
CA ASP A 236 8.78 9.40 26.46
C ASP A 236 10.17 8.93 25.96
N GLY A 237 10.67 9.52 24.88
CA GLY A 237 11.96 9.21 24.27
C GLY A 237 11.90 8.14 23.19
N THR A 238 10.75 7.52 22.94
CA THR A 238 10.66 6.42 21.96
C THR A 238 10.80 6.95 20.54
N LEU A 239 11.71 6.33 19.77
CA LEU A 239 11.97 6.64 18.37
C LEU A 239 11.15 5.73 17.45
N TRP A 240 10.49 6.30 16.45
CA TRP A 240 9.63 5.58 15.51
C TRP A 240 9.98 5.97 14.08
N PRO A 241 9.99 5.02 13.12
CA PRO A 241 9.82 5.39 11.72
C PRO A 241 8.52 6.19 11.58
N ALA A 242 8.55 7.30 10.85
CA ALA A 242 7.37 8.14 10.67
C ALA A 242 6.27 7.35 9.93
N PRO A 243 4.99 7.48 10.34
CA PRO A 243 3.91 6.80 9.65
C PRO A 243 3.82 7.19 8.18
N CYS A 244 3.68 6.19 7.32
CA CYS A 244 3.62 6.39 5.88
C CYS A 244 2.46 5.58 5.30
N ASP A 245 1.81 6.13 4.28
CA ASP A 245 0.78 5.42 3.53
C ASP A 245 1.42 4.41 2.57
N ALA A 246 0.64 3.43 2.10
CA ALA A 246 1.14 2.44 1.15
C ALA A 246 1.49 3.05 -0.22
N TYR A 247 0.74 4.07 -0.65
CA TYR A 247 0.91 4.74 -1.94
C TYR A 247 1.58 6.11 -1.81
N TRP A 248 1.20 6.90 -0.81
CA TRP A 248 1.67 8.27 -0.62
C TRP A 248 2.92 8.34 0.27
N GLY A 249 4.08 8.44 -0.39
CA GLY A 249 5.36 8.66 0.29
C GLY A 249 5.50 10.05 0.92
N ILE A 250 6.30 10.12 1.98
CA ILE A 250 6.74 11.36 2.65
C ILE A 250 8.20 11.64 2.31
N SER A 251 8.56 12.91 2.11
CA SER A 251 9.93 13.37 1.87
C SER A 251 10.02 14.91 1.96
N TRP A 252 11.22 15.49 1.82
CA TRP A 252 11.48 16.93 1.86
C TRP A 252 12.50 17.35 0.79
N GLY A 253 12.77 18.65 0.64
CA GLY A 253 13.89 19.15 -0.18
C GLY A 253 13.58 19.41 -1.66
N TYR A 254 12.33 19.25 -2.10
CA TYR A 254 11.93 19.47 -3.49
C TYR A 254 10.47 19.93 -3.59
N SER A 255 10.02 20.36 -4.77
CA SER A 255 8.66 20.90 -4.99
C SER A 255 7.59 19.87 -5.37
N GLY A 256 7.85 18.57 -5.20
CA GLY A 256 6.91 17.51 -5.56
C GLY A 256 5.92 17.16 -4.45
N SER A 257 5.37 15.95 -4.51
CA SER A 257 4.26 15.50 -3.64
C SER A 257 4.67 15.23 -2.20
N GLY A 258 5.87 14.70 -1.96
CA GLY A 258 6.33 14.25 -0.64
C GLY A 258 6.27 15.29 0.47
N PRO A 259 6.73 16.55 0.26
CA PRO A 259 6.60 17.60 1.27
C PRO A 259 5.15 17.95 1.62
N GLY A 260 4.24 17.82 0.65
CA GLY A 260 2.79 17.99 0.86
C GLY A 260 2.24 16.89 1.77
N THR A 261 2.58 15.63 1.49
CA THR A 261 2.23 14.48 2.33
C THR A 261 2.83 14.61 3.73
N LEU A 262 4.11 14.97 3.84
CA LEU A 262 4.81 15.18 5.11
C LEU A 262 4.14 16.28 5.95
N THR A 263 3.69 17.35 5.30
CA THR A 263 2.97 18.43 5.97
C THR A 263 1.67 17.95 6.62
N LEU A 264 0.88 17.16 5.89
CA LEU A 264 -0.36 16.58 6.41
C LEU A 264 -0.08 15.64 7.59
N LEU A 265 0.97 14.82 7.48
CA LEU A 265 1.38 13.93 8.57
C LEU A 265 1.75 14.73 9.82
N ILE A 266 2.57 15.78 9.70
CA ILE A 266 2.99 16.61 10.83
C ILE A 266 1.78 17.27 11.49
N GLN A 267 0.85 17.82 10.71
CA GLN A 267 -0.37 18.42 11.26
C GLN A 267 -1.20 17.39 12.04
N ALA A 268 -1.35 16.19 11.49
CA ALA A 268 -2.07 15.11 12.14
C ALA A 268 -1.38 14.67 13.45
N LEU A 269 -0.07 14.42 13.44
CA LEU A 269 0.70 13.98 14.62
C LEU A 269 0.84 15.06 15.70
N LEU A 270 0.76 16.34 15.32
CA LEU A 270 0.70 17.43 16.30
C LEU A 270 -0.62 17.43 17.07
N ASP A 271 -1.72 16.98 16.47
CA ASP A 271 -3.04 16.89 17.12
C ASP A 271 -3.22 15.54 17.84
N ASP A 272 -2.97 14.44 17.13
CA ASP A 272 -3.10 13.06 17.60
C ASP A 272 -1.89 12.21 17.15
N ILE A 273 -1.07 11.75 18.10
CA ILE A 273 0.10 10.93 17.81
C ILE A 273 -0.25 9.58 17.16
N THR A 274 -1.49 9.11 17.30
CA THR A 274 -1.99 7.85 16.74
C THR A 274 -2.69 8.02 15.39
N ALA A 275 -2.67 9.24 14.83
CA ALA A 275 -3.29 9.56 13.57
C ALA A 275 -2.79 8.66 12.43
N GLN A 276 -3.67 8.42 11.46
CA GLN A 276 -3.32 7.70 10.25
C GLN A 276 -2.37 8.51 9.38
N ALA A 277 -1.43 7.82 8.74
CA ALA A 277 -0.66 8.39 7.65
C ALA A 277 -1.61 8.95 6.57
N PRO A 278 -1.32 10.13 6.03
CA PRO A 278 -2.18 10.77 5.05
C PRO A 278 -2.18 10.03 3.72
N ASP A 279 -3.36 9.86 3.14
CA ASP A 279 -3.62 9.25 1.83
C ASP A 279 -3.75 10.31 0.70
N SER A 280 -3.12 11.47 0.92
CA SER A 280 -3.19 12.64 0.05
C SER A 280 -1.96 13.51 0.27
N ASN A 281 -1.69 14.38 -0.70
CA ASN A 281 -0.70 15.45 -0.59
C ASN A 281 -1.34 16.86 -0.62
N GLN A 282 -2.68 16.94 -0.63
CA GLN A 282 -3.44 18.19 -0.73
C GLN A 282 -4.13 18.56 0.58
N GLY A 283 -4.29 19.86 0.81
CA GLY A 283 -5.03 20.40 1.97
C GLY A 283 -4.17 20.69 3.20
N GLY A 284 -2.86 20.46 3.13
CA GLY A 284 -1.93 20.76 4.21
C GLY A 284 -1.61 22.25 4.39
N SER A 285 -0.93 22.60 5.48
CA SER A 285 -0.45 23.96 5.76
C SER A 285 0.56 24.44 4.72
N LYS A 286 0.25 25.54 4.03
CA LYS A 286 1.16 26.18 3.07
C LYS A 286 2.47 26.69 3.69
N HIS A 287 2.49 26.94 4.99
CA HIS A 287 3.72 27.33 5.69
C HIS A 287 4.65 26.13 5.91
N LEU A 288 4.12 25.00 6.37
CA LEU A 288 4.90 23.76 6.50
C LEU A 288 5.35 23.25 5.12
N GLU A 289 4.46 23.25 4.13
CA GLU A 289 4.78 22.79 2.77
C GLU A 289 5.97 23.57 2.20
N ARG A 290 5.92 24.91 2.24
CA ARG A 290 7.04 25.75 1.79
C ARG A 290 8.32 25.54 2.61
N PHE A 291 8.18 25.24 3.91
CA PHE A 291 9.33 24.97 4.75
C PHE A 291 10.02 23.66 4.35
N PHE A 292 9.27 22.57 4.17
CA PHE A 292 9.81 21.26 3.79
C PHE A 292 10.13 21.12 2.29
N GLN A 293 9.72 22.06 1.44
CA GLN A 293 10.22 22.15 0.06
C GLN A 293 11.69 22.62 0.00
N GLN A 294 12.24 23.18 1.08
CA GLN A 294 13.64 23.58 1.17
C GLN A 294 14.54 22.38 1.42
N LYS A 295 15.75 22.39 0.86
CA LYS A 295 16.80 21.39 1.12
C LYS A 295 17.36 21.57 2.54
N LEU A 296 16.68 20.95 3.50
CA LEU A 296 17.14 20.82 4.87
C LEU A 296 18.20 19.72 4.93
N ARG A 297 19.28 19.96 5.66
CA ARG A 297 20.38 18.99 5.79
C ARG A 297 19.88 17.68 6.42
N PRO A 298 20.32 16.52 5.93
CA PRO A 298 20.14 15.26 6.66
C PRO A 298 20.68 15.37 8.10
N GLY A 299 19.98 14.75 9.04
CA GLY A 299 20.18 14.89 10.48
C GLY A 299 19.46 16.07 11.13
N THR A 300 18.70 16.88 10.38
CA THR A 300 17.94 18.01 10.94
C THR A 300 16.90 17.52 11.94
N VAL A 301 16.95 18.03 13.17
CA VAL A 301 15.98 17.74 14.23
C VAL A 301 15.08 18.95 14.47
N LEU A 302 13.77 18.74 14.39
CA LEU A 302 12.74 19.76 14.61
C LEU A 302 11.91 19.40 15.81
N THR A 303 11.97 20.22 16.86
CA THR A 303 11.14 20.07 18.05
C THR A 303 9.67 20.35 17.73
N ARG A 304 8.78 19.80 18.56
CA ARG A 304 7.34 20.10 18.52
C ARG A 304 7.05 21.60 18.47
N ALA A 305 7.75 22.40 19.26
CA ALA A 305 7.58 23.86 19.31
C ALA A 305 7.98 24.54 18.00
N GLN A 306 9.07 24.09 17.35
CA GLN A 306 9.47 24.57 16.03
C GLN A 306 8.44 24.19 14.97
N LEU A 307 7.94 22.96 14.96
CA LEU A 307 6.89 22.52 14.03
C LEU A 307 5.61 23.35 14.19
N GLN A 308 5.19 23.61 15.43
CA GLN A 308 4.04 24.49 15.72
C GLN A 308 4.29 25.95 15.32
N ALA A 309 5.52 26.45 15.45
CA ALA A 309 5.88 27.78 14.99
C ALA A 309 5.78 27.90 13.46
N VAL A 310 6.35 26.94 12.72
CA VAL A 310 6.25 26.89 11.26
C VAL A 310 4.79 26.74 10.82
N LEU A 311 4.02 25.88 11.48
CA LEU A 311 2.59 25.71 11.23
C LEU A 311 1.83 27.05 11.35
N ALA A 312 2.18 27.87 12.34
CA ALA A 312 1.63 29.20 12.57
C ALA A 312 2.27 30.31 11.71
N GLY A 313 3.13 29.97 10.73
CA GLY A 313 3.81 30.93 9.87
C GLY A 313 4.91 31.75 10.54
N ARG A 314 5.38 31.33 11.73
CA ARG A 314 6.47 31.99 12.46
C ARG A 314 7.82 31.42 12.03
N PRO A 315 8.85 32.27 11.88
CA PRO A 315 10.20 31.82 11.55
C PRO A 315 10.80 31.02 12.72
N ILE A 316 11.67 30.07 12.39
CA ILE A 316 12.45 29.29 13.35
C ILE A 316 13.94 29.39 13.00
N ALA A 317 14.80 29.26 14.02
CA ALA A 317 16.22 29.05 13.81
C ALA A 317 16.50 27.55 13.62
N LEU A 318 17.36 27.23 12.66
CA LEU A 318 17.85 25.87 12.41
C LEU A 318 19.29 25.77 12.86
N GLU A 319 19.59 24.76 13.67
CA GLU A 319 20.98 24.37 13.92
C GLU A 319 21.53 23.72 12.64
N GLY A 320 22.59 24.30 12.06
CA GLY A 320 23.25 23.77 10.87
C GLY A 320 22.83 24.37 9.52
N GLY A 321 21.71 25.10 9.43
CA GLY A 321 21.30 25.81 8.20
C GLY A 321 20.81 24.91 7.05
N LEU A 322 20.64 25.49 5.86
CA LEU A 322 20.26 24.76 4.64
C LEU A 322 21.45 23.95 4.08
N GLU A 323 21.15 22.90 3.33
CA GLU A 323 22.16 22.20 2.53
C GLU A 323 22.68 23.15 1.44
N GLU A 324 24.00 23.28 1.30
CA GLU A 324 24.61 24.07 0.24
C GLU A 324 24.53 23.26 -1.07
N ASP A 325 24.08 23.89 -2.16
CA ASP A 325 24.05 23.23 -3.47
C ASP A 325 25.50 22.96 -3.92
N GLU A 326 25.91 21.68 -3.98
CA GLU A 326 27.10 21.23 -4.72
C GLU A 326 26.88 21.27 -6.24
#